data_AF-A0A1T4YTW3-F1
#
_entry.id   AF-A0A1T4YTW3-F1
#
_cell.length_a   1.000
_cell.length_b   1.000
_cell.length_c   1.000
_cell.angle_alpha   90.00
_cell.angle_beta   90.00
_cell.angle_gamma   90.00
#
_symmetry.space_group_name_H-M   'P 1'
#
loop_
_entity.id
_entity.type
_entity.pdbx_description
1 polymer ?
#
loop_
_entity_poly.entity_id
_entity_poly.type
_entity_poly.pdbx_seq_one_letter_code
_entity_poly.pdbx_strand_id
1 'polypeptide(L)' 'MEKTAIVDLRKNGTYIVKDGRLIEIPIPQAGYGKQVINWQGGKPCTGTSEQILKF' A
#
# COMPACT_ATOMS: atom_id res chain seq x y z
N MET A 1 5.12 -5.45 24.19
CA MET A 1 3.79 -5.85 23.69
C MET A 1 3.92 -6.16 22.21
N GLU A 2 3.54 -7.36 21.79
CA GLU A 2 3.41 -7.67 20.36
C GLU A 2 2.27 -6.82 19.77
N LYS A 3 2.50 -6.26 18.58
CA LYS A 3 1.48 -5.51 17.84
C LYS A 3 0.95 -6.40 16.72
N THR A 4 -0.25 -6.95 16.91
CA THR A 4 -0.94 -7.72 15.87
C THR A 4 -1.90 -6.79 15.12
N ALA A 5 -1.86 -6.83 13.80
CA ALA A 5 -2.84 -6.20 12.93
C ALA A 5 -3.61 -7.28 12.16
N ILE A 6 -4.87 -7.02 11.83
CA ILE A 6 -5.77 -7.97 11.14
C ILE A 6 -5.95 -7.54 9.69
N VAL A 7 -5.81 -8.47 8.75
CA VAL A 7 -6.13 -8.30 7.32
C VAL A 7 -7.36 -9.14 7.00
N ASP A 8 -8.41 -8.51 6.46
CA ASP A 8 -9.61 -9.20 6.00
C ASP A 8 -9.39 -9.81 4.62
N LEU A 9 -9.26 -11.14 4.56
CA LEU A 9 -9.02 -11.87 3.30
C LEU A 9 -10.23 -11.88 2.34
N ARG A 10 -11.38 -11.35 2.75
CA ARG A 10 -12.55 -11.18 1.87
C ARG A 10 -12.49 -9.89 1.06
N LYS A 11 -11.53 -9.01 1.36
CA LYS A 11 -11.36 -7.70 0.71
C LYS A 11 -10.04 -7.65 -0.04
N ASN A 12 -10.11 -7.27 -1.31
CA ASN A 12 -8.92 -6.96 -2.09
C ASN A 12 -8.32 -5.64 -1.59
N GLY A 13 -7.01 -5.63 -1.31
CA GLY A 13 -6.32 -4.43 -0.83
C GLY A 13 -4.81 -4.60 -0.83
N THR A 14 -4.10 -3.48 -0.78
CA THR A 14 -2.64 -3.44 -0.62
C THR A 14 -2.32 -2.72 0.68
N TYR A 15 -1.36 -3.23 1.45
CA TYR A 15 -0.99 -2.67 2.74
C TYR A 15 0.52 -2.53 2.87
N ILE A 16 0.97 -1.53 3.61
CA ILE A 16 2.37 -1.34 4.02
C ILE A 16 2.45 -1.42 5.54
N VAL A 17 3.38 -2.22 6.05
CA VAL A 17 3.75 -2.20 7.47
C VAL A 17 4.92 -1.26 7.67
N LYS A 18 4.75 -0.23 8.50
CA LYS A 18 5.79 0.76 8.81
C LYS A 18 5.71 1.20 10.26
N ASP A 19 6.85 1.17 10.96
CA ASP A 19 6.97 1.61 12.36
C ASP A 19 5.90 0.98 13.30
N GLY A 20 5.59 -0.30 13.06
CA GLY A 20 4.62 -1.07 13.82
C GLY A 20 3.15 -0.68 13.57
N ARG A 21 2.83 -0.11 12.41
CA ARG A 21 1.47 0.20 11.94
C ARG A 21 1.21 -0.46 10.60
N LEU A 22 0.02 -1.04 10.42
CA LEU A 22 -0.50 -1.47 9.13
C LEU A 22 -1.23 -0.29 8.49
N ILE A 23 -0.80 0.11 7.30
CA ILE A 23 -1.35 1.25 6.55
C ILE A 23 -1.93 0.71 5.25
N GLU A 24 -3.23 0.90 5.03
CA GLU A 24 -3.88 0.58 3.76
C GLU A 24 -3.46 1.58 2.68
N ILE A 25 -3.23 1.07 1.48
CA ILE A 25 -2.92 1.90 0.33
C ILE A 25 -4.21 2.09 -0.48
N PRO A 26 -4.59 3.35 -0.79
CA PRO A 26 -5.81 3.62 -1.52
C PRO A 26 -5.80 2.95 -2.89
N ILE A 27 -6.92 2.30 -3.20
CA ILE A 27 -7.17 1.73 -4.52
C ILE A 27 -7.31 2.89 -5.52
N PRO A 28 -6.75 2.77 -6.74
CA PRO A 28 -7.01 3.73 -7.81
C PRO A 28 -8.52 3.89 -8.03
N GLN A 29 -9.03 5.14 -8.06
CA GLN A 29 -10.47 5.40 -8.17
C GLN A 29 -11.09 4.91 -9.49
N ALA A 30 -10.28 4.72 -10.54
CA ALA A 30 -10.69 4.18 -11.82
C ALA A 30 -9.48 3.61 -12.59
N GLY A 31 -9.76 2.70 -13.53
CA GLY A 31 -8.80 2.21 -14.53
C GLY A 31 -7.70 1.30 -13.98
N TYR A 32 -6.55 1.31 -14.66
CA TYR A 32 -5.36 0.56 -14.26
C TYR A 32 -4.43 1.47 -13.45
N GLY A 33 -3.92 0.97 -12.32
CA GLY A 33 -2.96 1.69 -11.49
C GLY A 33 -1.63 0.95 -11.39
N LYS A 34 -0.56 1.72 -11.24
CA LYS A 34 0.76 1.20 -10.86
C LYS A 34 1.12 1.79 -9.50
N GLN A 35 1.57 0.93 -8.59
CA GLN A 35 2.10 1.35 -7.31
C GLN A 35 3.59 1.04 -7.24
N VAL A 36 4.39 2.03 -6.87
CA VAL A 36 5.83 1.88 -6.62
C VAL A 36 6.08 2.15 -5.14
N ILE A 37 6.75 1.22 -4.46
CA ILE A 37 7.17 1.39 -3.06
C ILE A 37 8.68 1.59 -3.06
N ASN A 38 9.12 2.74 -2.55
CA ASN A 38 10.53 3.00 -2.36
C ASN A 38 10.98 2.52 -0.98
N TRP A 39 12.19 1.99 -0.87
CA TRP A 39 12.77 1.55 0.39
C TRP A 39 14.04 2.34 0.68
N GLN A 40 14.17 2.89 1.89
CA GLN A 40 15.35 3.61 2.34
C GLN A 40 15.64 3.25 3.80
N GLY A 41 16.90 2.89 4.10
CA GLY A 41 17.30 2.51 5.45
C GLY A 41 16.49 1.34 6.01
N GLY A 42 16.10 0.38 5.17
CA GLY A 42 15.30 -0.79 5.57
C GLY A 42 13.83 -0.49 5.87
N LYS A 43 13.36 0.73 5.63
CA LYS A 43 11.96 1.13 5.82
C LYS A 43 11.29 1.47 4.49
N PRO A 44 10.00 1.15 4.32
CA PRO A 44 9.23 1.66 3.21
C PRO A 44 9.04 3.18 3.37
N CYS A 45 9.31 3.91 2.30
CA CYS A 45 9.20 5.37 2.19
C CYS A 45 8.32 5.73 0.99
N THR A 46 7.72 6.93 1.03
CA THR A 46 6.89 7.58 0.00
C THR A 46 6.68 6.74 -1.27
N GLY A 47 5.47 6.21 -1.42
CA GLY A 47 5.03 5.56 -2.65
C GLY A 47 4.34 6.59 -3.54
N THR A 48 4.81 6.74 -4.77
CA THR A 48 4.11 7.51 -5.79
C THR A 48 3.11 6.57 -6.46
N SER A 49 1.82 6.93 -6.42
CA SER A 49 0.77 6.24 -7.17
C SER A 49 0.62 6.91 -8.52
N GLU A 50 0.87 6.18 -9.61
CA GLU A 50 0.67 6.66 -10.97
C GLU A 50 -0.56 5.96 -11.57
N GLN A 51 -1.52 6.76 -12.04
CA GLN A 51 -2.66 6.26 -12.82
C GLN A 51 -2.31 6.26 -14.31
N ILE A 52 -2.52 5.12 -14.98
CA ILE A 52 -2.41 5.04 -16.43
C ILE A 52 -3.84 4.94 -16.98
N LEU A 53 -4.34 6.06 -17.49
CA LEU A 53 -5.57 6.09 -18.29
C LEU A 53 -5.26 5.43 -19.64
N LYS A 54 -5.76 4.20 -19.85
CA LYS A 54 -5.78 3.58 -21.17
C LYS A 54 -7.12 3.92 -21.82
N PHE A 55 -7.05 4.67 -22.92
CA PHE A 55 -8.19 4.94 -23.81
C PHE A 55 -8.33 3.80 -24.83
#